data_AF-A0A258BAG8-F1
#
_entry.id   AF-A0A258BAG8-F1
#
_cell.length_a   1.000
_cell.length_b   1.000
_cell.length_c   1.000
_cell.angle_alpha   90.00
_cell.angle_beta   90.00
_cell.angle_gamma   90.00
#
_symmetry.space_group_name_H-M   'P 1'
#
loop_
_entity.id
_entity.type
_entity.pdbx_description
1 polymer ?
#
loop_
_entity_poly.entity_id
_entity_poly.type
_entity_poly.pdbx_seq_one_letter_code
_entity_poly.pdbx_strand_id
1 'polypeptide(L)'
;LHPAQVLPFAQVSSEVKRQVTQRAAEKLAIEAANEKLASLEKDPKNASGFASPVWISRNKPGNLLGPSLDQVMTVSPDKLPALVSVSNPGAGMTIYRIDQVRQPSNSDPKILKAQAGQIQALAAQSEFAGFMSYWRNSADVKVINPLKAPSNSSGS
;
A
#
# COMPACT_ATOMS: atom_id res chain seq x y z
N LEU A 1 -9.67 -38.74 18.29
CA LEU A 1 -9.05 -37.77 17.36
C LEU A 1 -8.37 -38.56 16.25
N HIS A 2 -9.08 -38.84 15.15
CA HIS A 2 -8.49 -39.55 14.01
C HIS A 2 -7.68 -38.54 13.17
N PRO A 3 -6.45 -38.87 12.78
CA PRO A 3 -5.62 -37.96 11.98
C PRO A 3 -6.20 -37.77 10.58
N ALA A 4 -5.93 -36.60 10.00
CA ALA A 4 -6.33 -36.24 8.64
C ALA A 4 -5.93 -37.35 7.66
N GLN A 5 -6.93 -37.97 7.03
CA GLN A 5 -6.73 -38.98 6.01
C GLN A 5 -5.95 -38.34 4.85
N VAL A 6 -4.74 -38.86 4.59
CA VAL A 6 -3.92 -38.37 3.48
C VAL A 6 -4.67 -38.69 2.19
N LEU A 7 -5.09 -37.65 1.46
CA LEU A 7 -5.79 -37.81 0.18
C LEU A 7 -4.95 -38.68 -0.77
N PRO A 8 -5.51 -39.75 -1.36
CA PRO A 8 -4.76 -40.60 -2.27
C PRO A 8 -4.20 -39.82 -3.45
N PHE A 9 -2.98 -40.14 -3.89
CA PHE A 9 -2.30 -39.46 -5.00
C PHE A 9 -3.18 -39.35 -6.26
N ALA A 10 -3.97 -40.38 -6.56
CA ALA A 10 -4.91 -40.37 -7.69
C ALA A 10 -5.88 -39.17 -7.65
N GLN A 11 -6.31 -38.74 -6.46
CA GLN A 11 -7.26 -37.63 -6.28
C GLN A 11 -6.59 -36.24 -6.35
N VAL A 12 -5.28 -36.15 -6.04
CA VAL A 12 -4.54 -34.87 -6.01
C VAL A 12 -3.57 -34.69 -7.17
N SER A 13 -3.31 -35.74 -7.97
CA SER A 13 -2.30 -35.74 -9.04
C SER A 13 -2.51 -34.64 -10.08
N SER A 14 -3.76 -34.40 -10.49
CA SER A 14 -4.12 -33.34 -11.45
C SER A 14 -3.83 -31.95 -10.89
N GLU A 15 -4.17 -31.73 -9.62
CA GLU A 15 -3.93 -30.46 -8.92
C GLU A 15 -2.45 -30.21 -8.67
N VAL A 16 -1.68 -31.24 -8.27
CA VAL A 16 -0.23 -31.14 -8.12
C VAL A 16 0.43 -30.80 -9.46
N LYS A 17 0.03 -31.49 -10.55
CA LYS A 17 0.54 -31.18 -11.88
C LYS A 17 0.24 -29.73 -12.27
N ARG A 18 -0.99 -29.26 -12.03
CA ARG A 18 -1.39 -27.87 -12.26
C ARG A 18 -0.50 -26.89 -11.48
N GLN A 19 -0.31 -27.11 -10.18
CA GLN A 19 0.51 -26.24 -9.35
C GLN A 19 1.99 -26.23 -9.77
N VAL A 20 2.55 -27.39 -10.08
CA VAL A 20 3.96 -27.49 -10.53
C VAL A 20 4.15 -26.80 -11.87
N THR A 21 3.24 -26.99 -12.82
CA THR A 21 3.28 -26.29 -14.11
C THR A 21 3.18 -24.77 -13.92
N GLN A 22 2.29 -24.29 -13.05
CA GLN A 22 2.17 -22.86 -12.74
C GLN A 22 3.45 -22.29 -12.13
N ARG A 23 4.05 -22.98 -11.14
CA ARG A 23 5.31 -22.54 -10.52
C ARG A 23 6.49 -22.55 -11.50
N ALA A 24 6.56 -23.56 -12.38
CA ALA A 24 7.59 -23.62 -13.41
C ALA A 24 7.44 -22.47 -14.42
N ALA A 25 6.20 -22.20 -14.87
CA ALA A 25 5.91 -21.07 -15.75
C ALA A 25 6.24 -19.72 -15.09
N GLU A 26 5.90 -19.55 -13.81
CA GLU A 26 6.23 -18.35 -13.04
C GLU A 26 7.75 -18.15 -12.93
N LYS A 27 8.51 -19.21 -12.64
CA LYS A 27 9.97 -19.14 -12.58
C LYS A 27 10.56 -18.67 -13.91
N LEU A 28 10.12 -19.26 -15.03
CA LEU A 28 10.57 -18.86 -16.36
C LEU A 28 10.19 -17.42 -16.69
N ALA A 29 8.99 -16.98 -16.30
CA ALA A 29 8.54 -15.60 -16.51
C ALA A 29 9.39 -14.59 -15.72
N ILE A 30 9.80 -14.93 -14.49
CA ILE A 30 10.69 -14.10 -13.68
C ILE A 30 12.08 -14.00 -14.30
N GLU A 31 12.65 -15.13 -14.76
CA GLU A 31 13.95 -15.16 -15.43
C GLU A 31 13.95 -14.29 -16.70
N ALA A 32 12.96 -14.48 -17.58
CA ALA A 32 12.82 -13.68 -18.79
C ALA A 32 12.62 -12.18 -18.50
N ALA A 33 11.86 -11.85 -17.46
CA ALA A 33 11.64 -10.46 -17.06
C ALA A 33 12.92 -9.83 -16.48
N ASN A 34 13.75 -10.58 -15.75
CA ASN A 34 15.05 -10.08 -15.27
C ASN A 34 16.01 -9.81 -16.43
N GLU A 35 16.06 -10.68 -17.43
CA GLU A 35 16.86 -10.45 -18.65
C GLU A 35 16.38 -9.21 -19.41
N LYS A 36 15.05 -9.03 -19.50
CA LYS A 36 14.47 -7.84 -20.13
C LYS A 36 14.78 -6.57 -19.33
N LEU A 37 14.69 -6.63 -18.00
CA LEU A 37 15.03 -5.51 -17.11
C LEU A 37 16.49 -5.10 -17.29
N ALA A 38 17.43 -6.06 -17.26
CA ALA A 38 18.85 -5.79 -17.46
C ALA A 38 19.16 -5.19 -18.85
N SER A 39 18.36 -5.54 -19.87
CA SER A 39 18.47 -4.94 -21.19
C SER A 39 17.92 -3.50 -21.22
N LEU A 40 16.81 -3.26 -20.53
CA LEU A 40 16.20 -1.93 -20.42
C LEU A 40 17.03 -0.98 -19.54
N GLU A 41 17.73 -1.48 -18.52
CA GLU A 41 18.65 -0.67 -17.71
C GLU A 41 19.82 -0.09 -18.53
N LYS A 42 20.23 -0.79 -19.60
CA LYS A 42 21.26 -0.31 -20.54
C LYS A 42 20.74 0.77 -21.50
N ASP A 43 19.45 0.74 -21.81
CA ASP A 43 18.78 1.72 -22.67
C ASP A 43 17.43 2.12 -22.09
N PRO A 44 17.41 2.93 -21.01
CA PRO A 44 16.20 3.23 -20.26
C PRO A 44 15.22 4.13 -21.02
N LYS A 45 15.68 4.75 -22.11
CA LYS A 45 14.83 5.57 -23.00
C LYS A 45 14.00 4.71 -23.97
N ASN A 46 14.35 3.43 -24.12
CA ASN A 46 13.62 2.52 -25.00
C ASN A 46 12.21 2.26 -24.47
N ALA A 47 11.21 2.63 -25.27
CA ALA A 47 9.78 2.44 -24.96
C ALA A 47 9.20 1.18 -25.58
N SER A 48 9.99 0.43 -26.33
CA SER A 48 9.50 -0.71 -27.10
C SER A 48 9.02 -1.82 -26.17
N GLY A 49 7.77 -2.24 -26.37
CA GLY A 49 7.11 -3.27 -25.55
C GLY A 49 6.35 -2.74 -24.33
N PHE A 50 6.39 -1.43 -24.06
CA PHE A 50 5.52 -0.81 -23.05
C PHE A 50 4.17 -0.38 -23.65
N ALA A 51 3.13 -0.39 -22.81
CA ALA A 51 1.84 0.21 -23.15
C ALA A 51 1.95 1.75 -23.26
N SER A 52 0.92 2.39 -23.80
CA SER A 52 0.85 3.85 -23.86
C SER A 52 0.99 4.48 -22.46
N PRO A 53 1.70 5.61 -22.33
CA PRO A 53 1.92 6.26 -21.04
C PRO A 53 0.59 6.76 -20.45
N VAL A 54 0.40 6.54 -19.16
CA VAL A 54 -0.80 6.95 -18.41
C VAL A 54 -0.38 7.70 -17.15
N TRP A 55 -1.10 8.78 -16.82
CA TRP A 55 -0.93 9.50 -15.56
C TRP A 55 -1.58 8.75 -14.41
N ILE A 56 -0.81 8.49 -13.36
CA ILE A 56 -1.26 7.81 -12.14
C ILE A 56 -1.05 8.71 -10.92
N SER A 57 -1.92 8.55 -9.93
CA SER A 57 -1.81 9.22 -8.63
C SER A 57 -2.37 8.33 -7.53
N ARG A 58 -2.06 8.61 -6.26
CA ARG A 58 -2.64 7.86 -5.13
C ARG A 58 -4.18 7.91 -5.11
N ASN A 59 -4.78 9.00 -5.59
CA ASN A 59 -6.23 9.17 -5.67
C ASN A 59 -6.87 8.51 -6.91
N LYS A 60 -6.07 8.27 -7.96
CA LYS A 60 -6.48 7.62 -9.22
C LYS A 60 -5.35 6.70 -9.66
N PRO A 61 -5.26 5.48 -9.11
CA PRO A 61 -4.10 4.61 -9.32
C PRO A 61 -4.12 3.89 -10.68
N GLY A 62 -5.20 4.04 -11.47
CA GLY A 62 -5.34 3.36 -12.75
C GLY A 62 -5.37 1.85 -12.55
N ASN A 63 -4.49 1.14 -13.26
CA ASN A 63 -4.36 -0.33 -13.16
C ASN A 63 -3.32 -0.77 -12.11
N LEU A 64 -2.69 0.17 -11.40
CA LEU A 64 -1.75 -0.16 -10.33
C LEU A 64 -2.52 -0.46 -9.05
N LEU A 65 -2.25 -1.59 -8.41
CA LEU A 65 -2.91 -1.98 -7.17
C LEU A 65 -1.87 -2.24 -6.07
N GLY A 66 -2.21 -1.81 -4.85
CA GLY A 66 -1.45 -2.10 -3.64
C GLY A 66 0.06 -1.85 -3.76
N PRO A 67 0.92 -2.86 -3.52
CA PRO A 67 2.37 -2.71 -3.52
C PRO A 67 2.96 -2.14 -4.82
N SER A 68 2.34 -2.39 -5.98
CA SER A 68 2.84 -1.87 -7.26
C SER A 68 2.74 -0.35 -7.33
N LEU A 69 1.66 0.22 -6.80
CA LEU A 69 1.47 1.67 -6.74
C LEU A 69 2.53 2.31 -5.84
N ASP A 70 2.78 1.72 -4.66
CA ASP A 70 3.75 2.27 -3.71
C ASP A 70 5.17 2.24 -4.26
N GLN A 71 5.57 1.17 -4.96
CA GLN A 71 6.90 1.09 -5.57
C GLN A 71 7.08 2.12 -6.69
N VAL A 72 6.09 2.29 -7.57
CA VAL A 72 6.14 3.31 -8.63
C VAL A 72 6.20 4.72 -8.04
N MET A 73 5.46 4.99 -6.96
CA MET A 73 5.41 6.32 -6.32
C MET A 73 6.63 6.64 -5.43
N THR A 74 7.50 5.66 -5.14
CA THR A 74 8.73 5.86 -4.33
C THR A 74 9.92 6.30 -5.20
N VAL A 75 9.79 6.22 -6.52
CA VAL A 75 10.84 6.60 -7.48
C VAL A 75 11.19 8.08 -7.34
N SER A 76 12.49 8.39 -7.25
CA SER A 76 12.99 9.77 -7.25
C SER A 76 12.78 10.42 -8.62
N PRO A 77 12.21 11.63 -8.67
CA PRO A 77 11.99 12.37 -9.92
C PRO A 77 13.30 12.82 -10.60
N ASP A 78 14.44 12.74 -9.90
CA ASP A 78 15.74 13.20 -10.41
C ASP A 78 16.41 12.15 -11.33
N LYS A 79 15.88 10.92 -11.37
CA LYS A 79 16.47 9.79 -12.11
C LYS A 79 15.48 9.21 -13.12
N LEU A 80 14.99 10.06 -14.01
CA LEU A 80 14.05 9.66 -15.06
C LEU A 80 14.75 9.50 -16.44
N PRO A 81 14.31 8.56 -17.29
CA PRO A 81 13.27 7.55 -17.02
C PRO A 81 13.77 6.46 -16.05
N ALA A 82 12.91 6.08 -15.11
CA ALA A 82 13.21 5.03 -14.13
C ALA A 82 12.46 3.75 -14.48
N LEU A 83 13.08 2.60 -14.20
CA LEU A 83 12.47 1.28 -14.35
C LEU A 83 12.22 0.68 -12.96
N VAL A 84 11.03 0.16 -12.75
CA VAL A 84 10.62 -0.50 -11.50
C VAL A 84 10.05 -1.87 -11.87
N SER A 85 10.58 -2.92 -11.26
CA SER A 85 10.05 -4.27 -11.39
C SER A 85 9.25 -4.65 -10.16
N VAL A 86 8.04 -5.18 -10.37
CA VAL A 86 7.16 -5.64 -9.30
C VAL A 86 6.83 -7.11 -9.53
N SER A 87 7.08 -7.93 -8.51
CA SER A 87 6.70 -9.34 -8.52
C SER A 87 5.20 -9.49 -8.25
N ASN A 88 4.53 -10.24 -9.12
CA ASN A 88 3.11 -10.55 -9.07
C ASN A 88 2.95 -12.07 -8.89
N PRO A 89 2.67 -12.54 -7.65
CA PRO A 89 2.56 -13.96 -7.37
C PRO A 89 1.58 -14.67 -8.31
N GLY A 90 2.04 -15.76 -8.93
CA GLY A 90 1.25 -16.56 -9.87
C GLY A 90 1.12 -15.98 -11.29
N ALA A 91 1.60 -14.76 -11.54
CA ALA A 91 1.64 -14.14 -12.86
C ALA A 91 3.08 -13.82 -13.35
N GLY A 92 4.07 -13.80 -12.45
CA GLY A 92 5.47 -13.52 -12.77
C GLY A 92 5.89 -12.13 -12.34
N MET A 93 6.52 -11.35 -13.22
CA MET A 93 7.03 -10.02 -12.91
C MET A 93 6.54 -8.98 -13.93
N THR A 94 6.15 -7.81 -13.45
CA THR A 94 5.75 -6.67 -14.28
C THR A 94 6.76 -5.55 -14.15
N ILE A 95 7.18 -4.99 -15.29
CA ILE A 95 8.12 -3.88 -15.35
C ILE A 95 7.33 -2.61 -15.68
N TYR A 96 7.50 -1.59 -14.86
CA TYR A 96 6.95 -0.26 -15.04
C TYR A 96 8.07 0.69 -15.43
N ARG A 97 7.80 1.57 -16.39
CA ARG A 97 8.69 2.67 -16.74
C ARG A 97 8.05 3.98 -16.37
N ILE A 98 8.78 4.79 -15.61
CA ILE A 98 8.36 6.10 -15.16
C ILE A 98 9.09 7.11 -16.02
N ASP A 99 8.37 7.74 -16.95
CA ASP A 99 8.91 8.74 -17.86
C ASP A 99 8.91 10.14 -17.23
N GLN A 100 7.86 10.46 -16.47
CA GLN A 100 7.66 11.79 -15.91
C GLN A 100 6.99 11.71 -14.53
N VAL A 101 7.46 12.56 -13.61
CA VAL A 101 6.82 12.80 -12.32
C VAL A 101 6.41 14.27 -12.27
N ARG A 102 5.12 14.51 -12.03
CA ARG A 102 4.60 15.86 -11.85
C ARG A 102 4.19 16.04 -10.39
N GLN A 103 4.77 17.03 -9.72
CA GLN A 103 4.22 17.46 -8.45
C GLN A 103 2.87 18.15 -8.70
N PRO A 104 1.84 17.89 -7.86
CA PRO A 104 0.58 18.60 -7.98
C PRO A 104 0.87 20.09 -7.90
N SER A 105 0.53 20.81 -8.98
CA SER A 105 0.71 22.25 -9.04
C SER A 105 -0.25 22.89 -8.05
N ASN A 106 0.28 23.28 -6.88
CA ASN A 106 -0.41 23.90 -5.76
C ASN A 106 -1.55 23.03 -5.21
N SER A 107 -1.34 22.49 -4.01
CA SER A 107 -2.45 22.17 -3.12
C SER A 107 -3.32 23.43 -3.02
N ASP A 108 -4.55 23.35 -3.53
CA ASP A 108 -5.49 24.47 -3.54
C ASP A 108 -5.47 25.11 -2.14
N PRO A 109 -5.23 26.43 -2.01
CA PRO A 109 -5.15 27.08 -0.70
C PRO A 109 -6.41 26.82 0.16
N LYS A 110 -7.56 26.50 -0.46
CA LYS A 110 -8.74 26.03 0.27
C LYS A 110 -8.55 24.65 0.92
N ILE A 111 -7.93 23.70 0.22
CA ILE A 111 -7.63 22.36 0.74
C ILE A 111 -6.57 22.46 1.83
N LEU A 112 -5.52 23.26 1.64
CA LEU A 112 -4.52 23.50 2.68
C LEU A 112 -5.14 24.13 3.94
N LYS A 113 -6.01 25.13 3.77
CA LYS A 113 -6.69 25.78 4.90
C LYS A 113 -7.64 24.82 5.62
N ALA A 114 -8.36 23.97 4.89
CA ALA A 114 -9.23 22.95 5.47
C ALA A 114 -8.43 21.91 6.26
N GLN A 115 -7.31 21.43 5.72
CA GLN A 115 -6.41 20.50 6.41
C GLN A 115 -5.76 21.14 7.64
N ALA A 116 -5.28 22.38 7.54
CA ALA A 116 -4.72 23.11 8.67
C ALA A 116 -5.76 23.30 9.79
N GLY A 117 -7.01 23.63 9.45
CA GLY A 117 -8.10 23.72 10.43
C GLY A 117 -8.40 22.41 11.13
N GLN A 118 -8.39 21.28 10.41
CA GLN A 118 -8.56 19.94 11.00
C GLN A 118 -7.42 19.59 11.96
N ILE A 119 -6.17 19.85 11.56
CA ILE A 119 -4.98 19.63 12.41
C ILE A 119 -5.06 20.50 13.66
N GLN A 120 -5.44 21.77 13.52
CA GLN A 120 -5.54 22.70 14.64
C GLN A 120 -6.67 22.31 15.62
N ALA A 121 -7.81 21.83 15.12
CA ALA A 121 -8.89 21.33 15.97
C ALA A 121 -8.45 20.08 16.76
N LEU A 122 -7.73 19.15 16.13
CA LEU A 122 -7.21 17.95 16.78
C LEU A 122 -6.13 18.29 17.83
N ALA A 123 -5.24 19.22 17.51
CA ALA A 123 -4.24 19.73 18.44
C ALA A 123 -4.88 20.40 19.65
N ALA A 124 -5.86 21.29 19.46
CA ALA A 124 -6.56 21.97 20.54
C ALA A 124 -7.31 20.99 21.47
N GLN A 125 -7.93 19.93 20.93
CA GLN A 125 -8.54 18.87 21.76
C GLN A 125 -7.49 18.13 22.59
N SER A 126 -6.34 17.83 21.99
CA SER A 126 -5.23 17.12 22.66
C SER A 126 -4.61 17.98 23.76
N GLU A 127 -4.41 19.27 23.51
CA GLU A 127 -3.90 20.25 24.48
C GLU A 127 -4.88 20.45 25.63
N PHE A 128 -6.18 20.57 25.35
CA PHE A 128 -7.20 20.73 26.39
C PHE A 128 -7.29 19.49 27.29
N ALA A 129 -7.25 18.29 26.72
CA ALA A 129 -7.21 17.04 27.48
C ALA A 129 -5.94 16.95 28.35
N GLY A 130 -4.78 17.31 27.78
CA GLY A 130 -3.51 17.41 28.51
C GLY A 130 -3.57 18.39 29.68
N PHE A 131 -4.09 19.59 29.44
CA PHE A 131 -4.25 20.62 30.47
C PHE A 131 -5.22 20.20 31.59
N MET A 132 -6.35 19.59 31.25
CA MET A 132 -7.31 19.07 32.24
C MET A 132 -6.74 17.91 33.07
N SER A 133 -5.98 17.00 32.45
CA SER A 133 -5.31 15.92 33.18
C SER A 133 -4.22 16.44 34.12
N TYR A 134 -3.44 17.45 33.69
CA TYR A 134 -2.47 18.12 34.57
C TYR A 134 -3.16 18.75 35.77
N TRP A 135 -4.23 19.52 35.56
CA TRP A 135 -5.00 20.14 36.64
C TRP A 135 -5.60 19.12 37.61
N ARG A 136 -6.13 18.01 37.07
CA ARG A 136 -6.65 16.91 37.90
C ARG A 136 -5.58 16.28 38.78
N ASN A 137 -4.37 16.09 38.23
CA ASN A 137 -3.24 15.53 38.96
C ASN A 137 -2.69 16.53 40.01
N SER A 138 -2.60 17.82 39.68
CA SER A 138 -2.14 18.87 40.60
C SER A 138 -3.14 19.16 41.72
N ALA A 139 -4.44 18.96 41.49
CA ALA A 139 -5.48 19.19 42.47
C ALA A 139 -5.72 18.02 43.46
N ASP A 140 -4.90 16.96 43.42
CA ASP A 140 -4.98 15.74 44.26
C ASP A 140 -6.42 15.27 44.53
N VAL A 141 -7.25 15.24 43.48
CA VAL A 141 -8.69 14.97 43.60
C VAL A 141 -8.92 13.48 43.86
N LYS A 142 -9.13 13.13 45.14
CA LYS A 142 -9.59 11.79 45.55
C LYS A 142 -11.07 11.64 45.25
N VAL A 143 -11.41 10.93 44.18
CA VAL A 143 -12.81 10.56 43.88
C VAL A 143 -13.23 9.44 44.84
N ILE A 144 -14.04 9.79 45.85
CA ILE A 144 -14.62 8.82 46.77
C ILE A 144 -15.98 8.40 46.21
N ASN A 145 -16.11 7.09 45.96
CA ASN A 145 -17.30 6.42 45.43
C ASN A 145 -17.67 6.77 43.96
N PRO A 146 -16.92 6.29 42.96
CA PRO A 146 -17.36 6.40 41.57
C PRO A 146 -18.63 5.56 41.40
N LEU A 147 -19.79 6.22 41.35
CA LEU A 147 -21.03 5.55 40.96
C LEU A 147 -20.82 4.98 39.56
N LYS A 148 -20.96 3.65 39.48
CA LYS A 148 -20.89 2.83 38.27
C LYS A 148 -21.51 3.58 37.09
N ALA A 149 -20.71 3.86 36.06
CA ALA A 149 -21.20 4.51 34.84
C ALA A 149 -22.40 3.70 34.30
N PRO A 150 -23.53 4.36 33.97
CA PRO A 150 -24.65 3.66 33.35
C PRO A 150 -24.15 3.09 32.01
N SER A 151 -24.41 1.79 31.85
CA SER A 151 -24.10 1.02 30.65
C SER A 151 -24.60 1.72 29.39
N ASN A 152 -23.75 1.71 28.35
CA ASN A 152 -24.13 1.94 26.96
C ASN A 152 -25.53 1.38 26.66
N SER A 153 -26.49 2.25 26.36
CA SER A 153 -27.71 1.87 25.65
C SER A 153 -28.29 3.06 24.91
N SER A 154 -28.86 2.77 23.74
CA SER A 154 -29.50 3.63 22.73
C SER A 154 -28.53 4.20 21.69
N GLY A 155 -28.45 3.70 20.45
CA GLY A 155 -29.41 2.86 19.74
C GLY A 155 -30.62 3.66 19.26
N SER A 156 -30.46 4.31 18.10
CA SER A 156 -31.41 4.43 16.97
C SER A 156 -30.69 5.11 15.81
#